data_AF-A0A4R4PGX8-F1
#
_entry.id   AF-A0A4R4PGX8-F1
#
_cell.length_a   1.000
_cell.length_b   1.000
_cell.length_c   1.000
_cell.angle_alpha   90.00
_cell.angle_beta   90.00
_cell.angle_gamma   90.00
#
_symmetry.space_group_name_H-M   'P 1'
#
loop_
_entity.id
_entity.type
_entity.pdbx_description
1 polymer ?
#
loop_
_entity_poly.entity_id
_entity_poly.type
_entity_poly.pdbx_seq_one_letter_code
_entity_poly.pdbx_strand_id
1 'polypeptide(L)'
;MRRSGGGSPSCATGFPVPRWPGWTRCCGGWSCPGSAIRDPDPARAPAGARAASHVRTDDRHRNPGRRLPEACVELWERCRRGELLRQVRVPVRDALSEMAAGIDSCMFCGNHLGSDIDHFRPKSRFPLRTFDWDNHLLVCAECNRRKGDVFPGLIDPTTEDPFDHLHLQLADGRYLALTPKGESTIDILKLNVRRLPEARALARRTMAGLLSCWRSCRDVADKDGMAAVAATIREQPFAVVAQAMLRQAVHPDAELLLRESPGTLRLLRDKELRATLLTPPPG
;
A
#
# COMPACT_ATOMS: atom_id res chain seq x y z
N MET A 1 32.52 -24.83 -19.86
CA MET A 1 33.03 -24.40 -18.54
C MET A 1 32.03 -23.43 -17.92
N ARG A 2 31.70 -23.63 -16.64
CA ARG A 2 30.52 -23.09 -15.94
C ARG A 2 30.64 -21.58 -15.68
N ARG A 3 29.49 -20.90 -15.76
CA ARG A 3 29.27 -19.51 -15.34
C ARG A 3 29.29 -19.43 -13.81
N SER A 4 30.09 -18.53 -13.26
CA SER A 4 30.05 -18.14 -11.84
C SER A 4 28.85 -17.22 -11.59
N GLY A 5 27.98 -17.64 -10.67
CA GLY A 5 26.77 -16.93 -10.28
C GLY A 5 27.07 -15.68 -9.44
N GLY A 6 26.38 -14.59 -9.75
CA GLY A 6 26.28 -13.43 -8.87
C GLY A 6 25.33 -13.74 -7.71
N GLY A 7 25.88 -13.82 -6.51
CA GLY A 7 25.10 -13.89 -5.28
C GLY A 7 24.47 -12.54 -4.96
N SER A 8 23.18 -12.56 -4.62
CA SER A 8 22.49 -11.44 -3.99
C SER A 8 23.18 -11.08 -2.66
N PRO A 9 23.35 -9.79 -2.32
CA PRO A 9 23.88 -9.42 -1.02
C PRO A 9 22.82 -9.71 0.04
N SER A 10 23.03 -10.78 0.82
CA SER A 10 22.29 -11.01 2.06
C SER A 10 22.70 -9.94 3.07
N CYS A 11 21.81 -9.01 3.40
CA CYS A 11 22.01 -8.07 4.50
C CYS A 11 22.14 -8.85 5.82
N ALA A 12 23.33 -8.84 6.40
CA ALA A 12 23.71 -9.51 7.64
C ALA A 12 23.27 -8.74 8.90
N THR A 13 22.03 -8.25 8.93
CA THR A 13 21.40 -7.73 10.15
C THR A 13 20.19 -8.61 10.42
N GLY A 14 20.13 -9.28 11.58
CA GLY A 14 19.08 -10.25 11.93
C GLY A 14 17.67 -9.64 12.12
N PHE A 15 17.35 -8.55 11.42
CA PHE A 15 16.05 -7.90 11.43
C PHE A 15 15.35 -8.13 10.10
N PRO A 16 14.12 -8.66 10.09
CA PRO A 16 13.35 -8.82 8.85
C PRO A 16 13.11 -7.45 8.20
N VAL A 17 13.10 -7.41 6.87
CA VAL A 17 12.71 -6.21 6.10
C VAL A 17 11.29 -5.84 6.53
N PRO A 18 11.06 -4.67 7.14
CA PRO A 18 9.73 -4.29 7.58
C PRO A 18 8.80 -4.15 6.37
N ARG A 19 7.76 -4.97 6.31
CA ARG A 19 6.62 -4.79 5.41
C ARG A 19 5.45 -4.32 6.25
N TRP A 20 4.72 -3.32 5.74
CA TRP A 20 3.57 -2.81 6.47
C TRP A 20 2.43 -3.82 6.43
N PRO A 21 1.61 -3.94 7.49
CA PRO A 21 0.57 -4.95 7.56
C PRO A 21 -0.43 -4.91 6.38
N GLY A 22 -0.84 -3.72 5.94
CA GLY A 22 -1.71 -3.55 4.77
C GLY A 22 -1.08 -3.97 3.42
N TRP A 23 0.23 -4.23 3.39
CA TRP A 23 1.00 -4.66 2.22
C TRP A 23 1.42 -6.14 2.32
N THR A 24 1.19 -6.78 3.47
CA THR A 24 1.56 -8.18 3.72
C THR A 24 0.34 -9.07 3.68
N ARG A 25 0.09 -9.64 2.49
CA ARG A 25 -0.91 -10.67 2.09
C ARG A 25 -2.19 -10.14 1.42
N CYS A 26 -2.12 -10.01 0.09
CA CYS A 26 -3.24 -10.35 -0.79
C CYS A 26 -3.28 -11.86 -1.15
N CYS A 27 -2.25 -12.65 -0.79
CA CYS A 27 -2.15 -14.06 -1.17
C CYS A 27 -2.77 -15.06 -0.18
N GLY A 28 -3.55 -14.61 0.81
CA GLY A 28 -4.30 -15.47 1.71
C GLY A 28 -5.72 -14.93 1.83
N GLY A 29 -6.69 -15.65 1.28
CA GLY A 29 -8.06 -15.20 1.09
C GLY A 29 -8.66 -14.50 2.31
N TRP A 30 -9.51 -13.51 2.02
CA TRP A 30 -10.37 -12.87 3.00
C TRP A 30 -11.28 -13.93 3.63
N SER A 31 -10.95 -14.35 4.85
CA SER A 31 -11.96 -14.81 5.81
C SER A 31 -12.35 -13.59 6.63
N CYS A 32 -13.53 -13.03 6.35
CA CYS A 32 -14.10 -11.91 7.10
C CYS A 32 -14.23 -12.27 8.60
N PRO A 33 -13.72 -11.45 9.53
CA PRO A 33 -14.05 -11.58 10.94
C PRO A 33 -15.45 -10.99 11.15
N GLY A 34 -16.43 -11.84 11.42
CA GLY A 34 -17.80 -11.41 11.74
C GLY A 34 -18.89 -12.03 10.88
N SER A 35 -18.99 -13.35 10.87
CA SER A 35 -20.28 -14.01 10.60
C SER A 35 -20.33 -15.37 11.30
N ALA A 36 -20.72 -15.36 12.56
CA ALA A 36 -21.43 -16.49 13.15
C ALA A 36 -22.82 -16.57 12.51
N ILE A 37 -22.88 -16.91 11.23
CA ILE A 37 -24.10 -17.34 10.54
C ILE A 37 -23.77 -18.73 10.05
N ARG A 38 -24.50 -19.72 10.58
CA ARG A 38 -24.40 -21.14 10.22
C ARG A 38 -24.26 -21.29 8.71
N ASP A 39 -23.28 -22.07 8.28
CA ASP A 39 -23.03 -22.45 6.90
C ASP A 39 -24.35 -22.67 6.14
N PRO A 40 -24.69 -21.85 5.14
CA PRO A 40 -25.72 -22.24 4.20
C PRO A 40 -25.09 -23.21 3.19
N ASP A 41 -25.70 -24.38 3.12
CA ASP A 41 -25.58 -25.41 2.10
C ASP A 41 -24.86 -24.96 0.79
N PRO A 42 -23.74 -25.61 0.41
CA PRO A 42 -22.93 -25.27 -0.76
C PRO A 42 -23.67 -25.34 -2.12
N ALA A 43 -24.92 -25.81 -2.14
CA ALA A 43 -25.82 -25.76 -3.30
C ALA A 43 -26.52 -24.40 -3.53
N ARG A 44 -26.38 -23.42 -2.61
CA ARG A 44 -27.05 -22.09 -2.71
C ARG A 44 -26.14 -20.87 -2.84
N ALA A 45 -24.83 -21.04 -3.01
CA ALA A 45 -23.92 -19.92 -3.22
C ALA A 45 -24.13 -19.26 -4.61
N PRO A 46 -24.24 -17.92 -4.72
CA PRO A 46 -24.34 -17.25 -6.01
C PRO A 46 -23.05 -17.43 -6.82
N ALA A 47 -23.20 -17.61 -8.14
CA ALA A 47 -22.18 -18.13 -9.07
C ALA A 47 -20.85 -17.34 -9.15
N GLY A 48 -20.74 -16.16 -8.53
CA GLY A 48 -19.54 -15.32 -8.56
C GLY A 48 -18.41 -15.73 -7.60
N ALA A 49 -18.69 -16.50 -6.55
CA ALA A 49 -17.71 -16.77 -5.48
C ALA A 49 -16.75 -17.95 -5.76
N ARG A 50 -16.99 -18.76 -6.81
CA ARG A 50 -16.17 -19.95 -7.10
C ARG A 50 -15.00 -19.70 -8.07
N ALA A 51 -14.80 -18.49 -8.57
CA ALA A 51 -13.78 -18.18 -9.58
C ALA A 51 -12.44 -17.64 -9.01
N ALA A 52 -12.31 -17.44 -7.70
CA ALA A 52 -11.23 -16.62 -7.13
C ALA A 52 -9.92 -17.37 -6.77
N SER A 53 -9.73 -18.65 -7.11
CA SER A 53 -8.58 -19.41 -6.61
C SER A 53 -7.46 -19.71 -7.61
N HIS A 54 -7.54 -19.34 -8.89
CA HIS A 54 -6.44 -19.56 -9.85
C HIS A 54 -6.39 -18.47 -10.94
N VAL A 55 -5.79 -17.31 -10.64
CA VAL A 55 -5.31 -16.39 -11.69
C VAL A 55 -3.88 -15.97 -11.35
N ARG A 56 -2.93 -16.81 -11.73
CA ARG A 56 -1.55 -16.37 -11.95
C ARG A 56 -1.55 -15.24 -12.97
N THR A 57 -0.61 -14.31 -12.81
CA THR A 57 -0.06 -13.21 -13.64
C THR A 57 -0.16 -13.30 -15.18
N ASP A 58 -1.25 -13.80 -15.74
CA ASP A 58 -1.39 -14.02 -17.18
C ASP A 58 -1.92 -12.76 -17.84
N ASP A 59 -1.03 -12.01 -18.49
CA ASP A 59 -1.33 -10.83 -19.32
C ASP A 59 -2.13 -11.18 -20.60
N ARG A 60 -2.54 -12.45 -20.76
CA ARG A 60 -3.38 -12.97 -21.86
C ARG A 60 -4.79 -12.39 -21.94
N HIS A 61 -5.19 -11.48 -21.05
CA HIS A 61 -6.50 -10.81 -21.12
C HIS A 61 -6.46 -9.45 -21.82
N ARG A 62 -5.36 -9.10 -22.51
CA ARG A 62 -5.41 -8.06 -23.54
C ARG A 62 -6.24 -8.59 -24.72
N ASN A 63 -7.55 -8.47 -24.65
CA ASN A 63 -8.42 -8.93 -25.72
C ASN A 63 -9.21 -7.75 -26.31
N PRO A 64 -8.65 -7.04 -27.31
CA PRO A 64 -9.34 -5.93 -27.98
C PRO A 64 -10.55 -6.37 -28.82
N GLY A 65 -10.91 -7.67 -28.84
CA GLY A 65 -12.05 -8.21 -29.59
C GLY A 65 -13.02 -9.11 -28.82
N ARG A 66 -12.73 -9.51 -27.56
CA ARG A 66 -13.74 -10.21 -26.74
C ARG A 66 -14.69 -9.18 -26.16
N ARG A 67 -15.98 -9.27 -26.53
CA ARG A 67 -17.03 -8.63 -25.74
C ARG A 67 -16.89 -9.12 -24.31
N LEU A 68 -16.89 -8.17 -23.37
CA LEU A 68 -17.23 -8.45 -21.99
C LEU A 68 -18.46 -9.37 -21.95
N PRO A 69 -18.53 -10.34 -21.03
CA PRO A 69 -19.81 -10.98 -20.73
C PRO A 69 -20.84 -9.87 -20.52
N GLU A 70 -21.99 -9.97 -21.18
CA GLU A 70 -23.04 -8.94 -21.11
C GLU A 70 -23.36 -8.59 -19.65
N ALA A 71 -23.34 -9.59 -18.76
CA ALA A 71 -23.46 -9.43 -17.32
C ALA A 71 -22.45 -8.44 -16.70
N CYS A 72 -21.17 -8.44 -17.11
CA CYS A 72 -20.17 -7.49 -16.58
C CYS A 72 -20.41 -6.07 -17.09
N VAL A 73 -20.80 -5.93 -18.36
CA VAL A 73 -21.17 -4.61 -18.94
C VAL A 73 -22.40 -4.08 -18.24
N GLU A 74 -23.42 -4.91 -18.08
CA GLU A 74 -24.68 -4.56 -17.45
C GLU A 74 -24.49 -4.22 -15.96
N LEU A 75 -23.71 -5.02 -15.22
CA LEU A 75 -23.38 -4.71 -13.82
C LEU A 75 -22.64 -3.38 -13.71
N TRP A 76 -21.70 -3.12 -14.64
CA TRP A 76 -20.98 -1.86 -14.69
C TRP A 76 -21.88 -0.68 -15.07
N GLU A 77 -22.77 -0.84 -16.05
CA GLU A 77 -23.73 0.19 -16.45
C GLU A 77 -24.73 0.52 -15.34
N ARG A 78 -25.14 -0.48 -14.56
CA ARG A 78 -25.95 -0.29 -13.35
C ARG A 78 -25.15 0.41 -12.24
N CYS A 79 -23.89 0.03 -12.05
CA CYS A 79 -22.93 0.76 -11.21
C CYS A 79 -22.55 2.14 -11.79
N ARG A 80 -22.77 2.45 -13.06
CA ARG A 80 -22.54 3.79 -13.61
C ARG A 80 -23.76 4.68 -13.41
N ARG A 81 -24.96 4.10 -13.51
CA ARG A 81 -26.26 4.76 -13.36
C ARG A 81 -26.69 5.04 -11.91
N GLY A 82 -25.88 4.64 -10.92
CA GLY A 82 -26.22 4.87 -9.50
C GLY A 82 -26.96 3.71 -8.83
N GLU A 83 -27.39 2.71 -9.59
CA GLU A 83 -28.39 1.70 -9.18
C GLU A 83 -27.85 0.66 -8.21
N LEU A 84 -26.54 0.35 -8.28
CA LEU A 84 -25.83 -0.57 -7.37
C LEU A 84 -24.68 0.14 -6.62
N LEU A 85 -24.50 1.44 -6.88
CA LEU A 85 -23.31 2.19 -6.53
C LEU A 85 -23.12 2.28 -5.03
N ARG A 86 -24.14 2.65 -4.26
CA ARG A 86 -23.96 2.85 -2.81
C ARG A 86 -23.68 1.53 -2.08
N GLN A 87 -24.37 0.45 -2.44
CA GLN A 87 -24.29 -0.84 -1.75
C GLN A 87 -22.97 -1.56 -2.00
N VAL A 88 -22.34 -1.39 -3.16
CA VAL A 88 -21.06 -2.05 -3.50
C VAL A 88 -19.87 -1.11 -3.35
N ARG A 89 -19.98 0.15 -3.78
CA ARG A 89 -18.85 1.09 -3.77
C ARG A 89 -18.41 1.48 -2.36
N VAL A 90 -19.36 1.67 -1.43
CA VAL A 90 -19.01 2.09 -0.07
C VAL A 90 -18.19 0.99 0.63
N PRO A 91 -18.65 -0.28 0.69
CA PRO A 91 -17.84 -1.34 1.29
C PRO A 91 -16.48 -1.55 0.60
N VAL A 92 -16.42 -1.49 -0.74
CA VAL A 92 -15.14 -1.62 -1.46
C VAL A 92 -14.21 -0.45 -1.14
N ARG A 93 -14.72 0.78 -1.11
CA ARG A 93 -13.93 1.95 -0.72
C ARG A 93 -13.39 1.78 0.71
N ASP A 94 -14.24 1.41 1.65
CA ASP A 94 -13.87 1.32 3.06
C ASP A 94 -12.80 0.24 3.27
N ALA A 95 -12.95 -0.92 2.63
CA ALA A 95 -11.93 -1.96 2.62
C ALA A 95 -10.60 -1.50 1.97
N LEU A 96 -10.65 -0.70 0.91
CA LEU A 96 -9.44 -0.11 0.31
C LEU A 96 -8.81 0.98 1.21
N SER A 97 -9.62 1.75 1.94
CA SER A 97 -9.15 2.73 2.93
C SER A 97 -8.44 2.05 4.10
N GLU A 98 -8.93 0.89 4.56
CA GLU A 98 -8.27 0.06 5.58
C GLU A 98 -6.95 -0.56 5.08
N MET A 99 -6.90 -0.95 3.81
CA MET A 99 -5.68 -1.48 3.17
C MET A 99 -4.63 -0.40 2.93
N ALA A 100 -5.05 0.85 2.73
CA ALA A 100 -4.16 1.96 2.43
C ALA A 100 -3.26 2.35 3.61
N ALA A 101 -2.06 2.85 3.30
CA ALA A 101 -1.10 3.31 4.29
C ALA A 101 -1.47 4.67 4.88
N GLY A 102 -2.34 4.67 5.89
CA GLY A 102 -2.85 5.84 6.59
C GLY A 102 -4.32 6.13 6.25
N ILE A 103 -4.94 7.03 7.01
CA ILE A 103 -6.36 7.40 6.83
C ILE A 103 -6.56 7.96 5.43
N ASP A 104 -7.48 7.33 4.68
CA ASP A 104 -7.87 7.70 3.32
C ASP A 104 -6.66 8.04 2.44
N SER A 105 -5.58 7.27 2.58
CA SER A 105 -4.33 7.57 1.91
C SER A 105 -4.32 7.04 0.49
N CYS A 106 -3.92 7.90 -0.45
CA CYS A 106 -3.73 7.51 -1.83
C CYS A 106 -2.59 6.48 -1.92
N MET A 107 -2.89 5.31 -2.49
CA MET A 107 -1.94 4.20 -2.62
C MET A 107 -0.74 4.50 -3.54
N PHE A 108 -0.79 5.58 -4.32
CA PHE A 108 0.34 6.03 -5.12
C PHE A 108 1.19 7.09 -4.42
N CYS A 109 0.60 8.24 -4.04
CA CYS A 109 1.38 9.36 -3.51
C CYS A 109 1.48 9.40 -1.98
N GLY A 110 0.70 8.60 -1.26
CA GLY A 110 0.65 8.55 0.20
C GLY A 110 -0.07 9.74 0.85
N ASN A 111 -0.66 10.66 0.08
CA ASN A 111 -1.43 11.77 0.63
C ASN A 111 -2.85 11.32 1.05
N HIS A 112 -3.39 11.89 2.13
CA HIS A 112 -4.70 11.59 2.74
C HIS A 112 -5.93 12.08 1.94
N LEU A 113 -5.85 12.06 0.61
CA LEU A 113 -6.91 12.51 -0.30
C LEU A 113 -7.41 11.38 -1.21
N GLY A 114 -7.31 10.14 -0.75
CA GLY A 114 -7.86 8.96 -1.41
C GLY A 114 -9.37 9.07 -1.52
N SER A 115 -9.86 9.26 -2.75
CA SER A 115 -11.28 9.53 -3.02
C SER A 115 -11.88 8.55 -4.03
N ASP A 116 -11.05 8.08 -4.96
CA ASP A 116 -11.49 7.33 -6.12
C ASP A 116 -11.03 5.89 -6.03
N ILE A 117 -11.91 4.99 -6.47
CA ILE A 117 -11.55 3.61 -6.75
C ILE A 117 -11.05 3.56 -8.20
N ASP A 118 -9.74 3.42 -8.36
CA ASP A 118 -9.09 3.27 -9.67
C ASP A 118 -8.78 1.79 -9.96
N HIS A 119 -8.57 1.49 -11.24
CA HIS A 119 -8.22 0.16 -11.72
C HIS A 119 -6.77 0.17 -12.19
N PHE A 120 -5.89 -0.63 -11.60
CA PHE A 120 -4.48 -0.68 -11.98
C PHE A 120 -4.31 -1.01 -13.48
N ARG A 121 -4.98 -2.07 -13.94
CA ARG A 121 -5.21 -2.36 -15.36
C ARG A 121 -6.45 -1.60 -15.82
N PRO A 122 -6.34 -0.70 -16.81
CA PRO A 122 -7.44 0.18 -17.18
C PRO A 122 -8.58 -0.59 -17.84
N LYS A 123 -9.81 -0.24 -17.46
CA LYS A 123 -11.03 -0.86 -17.96
C LYS A 123 -11.17 -0.78 -19.48
N SER A 124 -10.69 0.30 -20.10
CA SER A 124 -10.72 0.49 -21.56
C SER A 124 -9.96 -0.60 -22.33
N ARG A 125 -8.96 -1.22 -21.68
CA ARG A 125 -8.08 -2.23 -22.29
C ARG A 125 -8.20 -3.62 -21.66
N PHE A 126 -8.62 -3.69 -20.40
CA PHE A 126 -8.73 -4.92 -19.61
C PHE A 126 -10.07 -5.01 -18.90
N PRO A 127 -11.18 -5.01 -19.64
CA PRO A 127 -12.48 -4.86 -19.01
C PRO A 127 -12.90 -6.09 -18.18
N LEU A 128 -12.33 -7.27 -18.46
CA LEU A 128 -12.54 -8.47 -17.64
C LEU A 128 -11.91 -8.37 -16.24
N ARG A 129 -11.04 -7.38 -16.01
CA ARG A 129 -10.40 -7.10 -14.71
C ARG A 129 -11.17 -6.06 -13.89
N THR A 130 -12.35 -5.64 -14.34
CA THR A 130 -13.12 -4.55 -13.69
C THR A 130 -13.53 -4.89 -12.26
N PHE A 131 -13.78 -6.17 -11.96
CA PHE A 131 -14.25 -6.59 -10.64
C PHE A 131 -13.20 -7.40 -9.86
N ASP A 132 -11.96 -7.45 -10.36
CA ASP A 132 -10.88 -8.19 -9.72
C ASP A 132 -10.36 -7.35 -8.54
N TRP A 133 -10.42 -7.88 -7.31
CA TRP A 133 -9.98 -7.17 -6.10
C TRP A 133 -8.55 -6.62 -6.24
N ASP A 134 -7.61 -7.46 -6.69
CA ASP A 134 -6.19 -7.09 -6.87
C ASP A 134 -5.97 -6.03 -7.96
N ASN A 135 -7.02 -5.68 -8.71
CA ASN A 135 -6.98 -4.60 -9.70
C ASN A 135 -7.49 -3.26 -9.15
N HIS A 136 -8.03 -3.20 -7.93
CA HIS A 136 -8.59 -1.97 -7.35
C HIS A 136 -7.59 -1.22 -6.47
N LEU A 137 -7.60 0.11 -6.57
CA LEU A 137 -6.74 1.02 -5.82
C LEU A 137 -7.56 2.16 -5.22
N LEU A 138 -7.27 2.55 -3.99
CA LEU A 138 -7.70 3.86 -3.48
C LEU A 138 -6.70 4.92 -3.89
N VAL A 139 -7.13 5.87 -4.71
CA VAL A 139 -6.27 6.93 -5.23
C VAL A 139 -6.91 8.31 -5.08
N CYS A 140 -6.07 9.35 -5.03
CA CYS A 140 -6.56 10.71 -5.12
C CYS A 140 -6.89 11.07 -6.57
N ALA A 141 -7.81 12.02 -6.77
CA ALA A 141 -8.24 12.48 -8.09
C ALA A 141 -7.08 12.88 -9.02
N GLU A 142 -5.99 13.43 -8.47
CA GLU A 142 -4.83 13.85 -9.26
C GLU A 142 -3.99 12.65 -9.75
N CYS A 143 -3.73 11.67 -8.88
CA CYS A 143 -3.01 10.45 -9.29
C CYS A 143 -3.84 9.65 -10.28
N ASN A 144 -5.16 9.56 -10.06
CA ASN A 144 -6.10 8.91 -10.95
C ASN A 144 -6.04 9.51 -12.37
N ARG A 145 -6.14 10.86 -12.46
CA ARG A 145 -6.05 11.59 -13.73
C ARG A 145 -4.72 11.40 -14.45
N ARG A 146 -3.60 11.46 -13.71
CA ARG A 146 -2.25 11.30 -14.26
C ARG A 146 -1.99 9.89 -14.77
N LYS A 147 -2.45 8.88 -14.03
CA LYS A 147 -2.35 7.49 -14.45
C LYS A 147 -3.21 7.24 -15.69
N GLY A 148 -4.49 7.62 -15.65
CA GLY A 148 -5.44 7.33 -16.73
C GLY A 148 -5.35 5.87 -17.19
N ASP A 149 -5.13 5.68 -18.49
CA ASP A 149 -5.00 4.37 -19.13
C ASP A 149 -3.55 3.87 -19.30
N VAL A 150 -2.59 4.50 -18.61
CA VAL A 150 -1.18 4.07 -18.62
C VAL A 150 -1.07 2.70 -17.99
N PHE A 151 -0.67 1.73 -18.82
CA PHE A 151 -0.33 0.37 -18.44
C PHE A 151 0.37 -0.31 -19.63
N PRO A 152 1.36 -1.20 -19.45
CA PRO A 152 2.10 -1.48 -18.22
C PRO A 152 3.12 -0.37 -17.92
N GLY A 153 3.89 -0.50 -16.84
CA GLY A 153 5.07 0.34 -16.57
C GLY A 153 5.04 1.14 -15.26
N LEU A 154 3.91 1.14 -14.55
CA LEU A 154 3.79 1.70 -13.20
C LEU A 154 3.94 0.60 -12.16
N ILE A 155 4.49 0.92 -10.99
CA ILE A 155 4.48 0.05 -9.80
C ILE A 155 3.03 -0.27 -9.44
N ASP A 156 2.72 -1.55 -9.27
CA ASP A 156 1.43 -2.03 -8.77
C ASP A 156 1.48 -2.17 -7.25
N PRO A 157 0.95 -1.21 -6.47
CA PRO A 157 1.05 -1.27 -5.02
C PRO A 157 0.20 -2.39 -4.39
N THR A 158 -0.64 -3.10 -5.16
CA THR A 158 -1.39 -4.27 -4.64
C THR A 158 -0.57 -5.56 -4.67
N THR A 159 0.44 -5.64 -5.55
CA THR A 159 1.22 -6.87 -5.79
C THR A 159 2.72 -6.70 -5.62
N GLU A 160 3.23 -5.47 -5.59
CA GLU A 160 4.65 -5.15 -5.50
C GLU A 160 4.95 -4.27 -4.27
N ASP A 161 6.11 -4.46 -3.66
CA ASP A 161 6.61 -3.55 -2.62
C ASP A 161 7.26 -2.33 -3.31
N PRO A 162 6.75 -1.09 -3.17
CA PRO A 162 7.31 0.07 -3.85
C PRO A 162 8.73 0.37 -3.42
N PHE A 163 9.16 -0.11 -2.25
CA PHE A 163 10.53 0.04 -1.78
C PHE A 163 11.54 -0.80 -2.58
N ASP A 164 11.08 -1.80 -3.36
CA ASP A 164 11.90 -2.53 -4.33
C ASP A 164 12.17 -1.68 -5.61
N HIS A 165 11.46 -0.56 -5.76
CA HIS A 165 11.51 0.29 -6.95
C HIS A 165 11.83 1.76 -6.65
N LEU A 166 11.59 2.21 -5.42
CA LEU A 166 11.71 3.59 -4.99
C LEU A 166 12.49 3.67 -3.68
N HIS A 167 13.42 4.61 -3.62
CA HIS A 167 14.09 5.01 -2.39
C HIS A 167 13.58 6.39 -1.95
N LEU A 168 13.03 6.51 -0.74
CA LEU A 168 12.66 7.81 -0.18
C LEU A 168 13.88 8.49 0.46
N GLN A 169 14.35 9.58 -0.11
CA GLN A 169 15.33 10.45 0.53
C GLN A 169 14.67 11.19 1.69
N LEU A 170 14.99 10.79 2.92
CA LEU A 170 14.33 11.33 4.11
C LEU A 170 14.68 12.80 4.41
N ALA A 171 15.79 13.31 3.85
CA ALA A 171 16.25 14.68 4.09
C ALA A 171 15.36 15.73 3.43
N ASP A 172 15.01 15.53 2.15
CA ASP A 172 14.21 16.47 1.35
C ASP A 172 12.83 15.89 0.94
N GLY A 173 12.58 14.64 1.31
CA GLY A 173 11.33 13.94 1.05
C GLY A 173 11.16 13.54 -0.42
N ARG A 174 12.19 13.49 -1.26
CA ARG A 174 12.07 13.07 -2.68
C ARG A 174 12.17 11.56 -2.84
N TYR A 175 11.51 11.01 -3.87
CA TYR A 175 11.75 9.63 -4.31
C TYR A 175 12.87 9.58 -5.34
N LEU A 176 13.77 8.62 -5.19
CA LEU A 176 14.71 8.20 -6.22
C LEU A 176 14.24 6.89 -6.82
N ALA A 177 14.35 6.76 -8.14
CA ALA A 177 14.07 5.51 -8.82
C ALA A 177 15.22 4.52 -8.62
N LEU A 178 14.90 3.29 -8.25
CA LEU A 178 15.82 2.15 -8.22
C LEU A 178 15.67 1.26 -9.46
N THR A 179 14.55 1.39 -10.16
CA THR A 179 14.22 0.62 -11.36
C THR A 179 13.57 1.52 -12.42
N PRO A 180 13.57 1.11 -13.71
CA PRO A 180 12.84 1.83 -14.77
C PRO A 180 11.34 1.98 -14.47
N LYS A 181 10.76 0.99 -13.77
CA LYS A 181 9.36 1.02 -13.32
C LYS A 181 9.15 2.11 -12.25
N GLY A 182 10.11 2.27 -11.33
CA GLY A 182 10.11 3.35 -10.36
C GLY A 182 10.24 4.73 -11.01
N GLU A 183 11.14 4.87 -11.99
CA GLU A 183 11.32 6.10 -12.77
C GLU A 183 10.02 6.48 -13.49
N SER A 184 9.46 5.55 -14.26
CA SER A 184 8.17 5.76 -14.94
C SER A 184 7.05 6.13 -13.96
N THR A 185 7.03 5.54 -12.76
CA THR A 185 6.02 5.85 -11.74
C THR A 185 6.19 7.25 -11.18
N ILE A 186 7.42 7.67 -10.85
CA ILE A 186 7.72 9.03 -10.40
C ILE A 186 7.31 10.04 -11.47
N ASP A 187 7.63 9.77 -12.74
CA ASP A 187 7.45 10.72 -13.83
C ASP A 187 6.00 10.87 -14.27
N ILE A 188 5.26 9.77 -14.35
CA ILE A 188 3.85 9.80 -14.77
C ILE A 188 2.99 10.39 -13.66
N LEU A 189 3.15 9.90 -12.42
CA LEU A 189 2.37 10.35 -11.28
C LEU A 189 2.89 11.66 -10.70
N LYS A 190 4.02 12.18 -11.20
CA LYS A 190 4.73 13.38 -10.72
C LYS A 190 4.89 13.35 -9.20
N LEU A 191 5.51 12.29 -8.67
CA LEU A 191 5.62 12.10 -7.21
C LEU A 191 6.56 13.12 -6.53
N ASN A 192 7.46 13.74 -7.30
CA ASN A 192 8.47 14.69 -6.80
C ASN A 192 8.19 16.16 -7.15
N VAL A 193 6.94 16.52 -7.44
CA VAL A 193 6.54 17.90 -7.76
C VAL A 193 5.53 18.45 -6.76
N ARG A 194 5.22 19.74 -6.90
CA ARG A 194 4.33 20.49 -6.00
C ARG A 194 4.82 20.33 -4.55
N ARG A 195 3.89 20.11 -3.61
CA ARG A 195 4.17 20.01 -2.16
C ARG A 195 4.41 18.59 -1.66
N LEU A 196 4.51 17.59 -2.54
CA LEU A 196 4.64 16.18 -2.12
C LEU A 196 5.98 15.90 -1.41
N PRO A 197 7.14 16.37 -1.90
CA PRO A 197 8.40 16.21 -1.16
C PRO A 197 8.38 16.92 0.19
N GLU A 198 7.93 18.17 0.23
CA GLU A 198 7.85 18.98 1.45
C GLU A 198 6.92 18.35 2.49
N ALA A 199 5.79 17.79 2.04
CA ALA A 199 4.85 17.09 2.93
C ALA A 199 5.44 15.79 3.48
N ARG A 200 6.20 15.04 2.67
CA ARG A 200 6.94 13.84 3.14
C ARG A 200 8.04 14.21 4.14
N ALA A 201 8.79 15.28 3.88
CA ALA A 201 9.80 15.80 4.81
C ALA A 201 9.17 16.30 6.13
N LEU A 202 7.99 16.93 6.06
CA LEU A 202 7.22 17.30 7.25
C LEU A 202 6.78 16.05 8.02
N ALA A 203 6.21 15.05 7.35
CA ALA A 203 5.81 13.79 7.98
C ALA A 203 7.00 13.10 8.68
N ARG A 204 8.21 13.16 8.11
CA ARG A 204 9.44 12.67 8.77
C ARG A 204 9.75 13.40 10.07
N ARG A 205 9.58 14.72 10.13
CA ARG A 205 9.78 15.50 11.36
C ARG A 205 8.70 15.19 12.39
N THR A 206 7.43 15.13 11.97
CA THR A 206 6.32 14.72 12.84
C THR A 206 6.57 13.34 13.44
N MET A 207 7.02 12.39 12.61
CA MET A 207 7.37 11.03 13.04
C MET A 207 8.44 11.04 14.13
N ALA A 208 9.50 11.85 14.03
CA ALA A 208 10.51 11.97 15.08
C ALA A 208 9.92 12.46 16.43
N GLY A 209 8.97 13.39 16.38
CA GLY A 209 8.23 13.84 17.57
C GLY A 209 7.36 12.73 18.17
N LEU A 210 6.61 12.00 17.33
CA LEU A 210 5.78 10.88 17.77
C LEU A 210 6.62 9.76 18.40
N LEU A 211 7.77 9.43 17.82
CA LEU A 211 8.69 8.46 18.42
C LEU A 211 9.18 8.89 19.81
N SER A 212 9.44 10.17 19.99
CA SER A 212 9.82 10.73 21.29
C SER A 212 8.66 10.66 22.28
N CYS A 213 7.43 10.94 21.83
CA CYS A 213 6.21 10.78 22.64
C CYS A 213 5.99 9.32 23.06
N TRP A 214 6.13 8.37 22.12
CA TRP A 214 6.03 6.94 22.39
C TRP A 214 7.02 6.50 23.47
N ARG A 215 8.27 7.00 23.38
CA ARG A 215 9.29 6.76 24.41
C ARG A 215 8.85 7.32 25.76
N SER A 216 8.34 8.55 25.83
CA SER A 216 7.87 9.14 27.08
C SER A 216 6.76 8.32 27.73
N CYS A 217 5.78 7.83 26.95
CA CYS A 217 4.75 6.91 27.46
C CYS A 217 5.37 5.61 28.00
N ARG A 218 6.34 5.04 27.28
CA ARG A 218 7.04 3.84 27.74
C ARG A 218 7.81 4.06 29.04
N ASP A 219 8.49 5.19 29.18
CA ASP A 219 9.30 5.51 30.36
C ASP A 219 8.46 5.59 31.65
N VAL A 220 7.14 5.83 31.53
CA VAL A 220 6.17 5.80 32.64
C VAL A 220 5.24 4.57 32.63
N ALA A 221 5.54 3.56 31.79
CA ALA A 221 4.75 2.35 31.60
C ALA A 221 3.27 2.57 31.19
N ASP A 222 2.99 3.68 30.51
CA ASP A 222 1.68 4.00 29.94
C ASP A 222 1.45 3.25 28.62
N LYS A 223 0.89 2.04 28.74
CA LYS A 223 0.61 1.16 27.59
C LYS A 223 -0.42 1.73 26.64
N ASP A 224 -1.42 2.43 27.16
CA ASP A 224 -2.50 3.01 26.34
C ASP A 224 -1.96 4.19 25.53
N GLY A 225 -1.12 5.04 26.13
CA GLY A 225 -0.40 6.10 25.42
C GLY A 225 0.54 5.54 24.35
N MET A 226 1.29 4.48 24.65
CA MET A 226 2.14 3.81 23.64
C MET A 226 1.31 3.29 22.45
N ALA A 227 0.16 2.66 22.72
CA ALA A 227 -0.75 2.17 21.69
C ALA A 227 -1.35 3.30 20.86
N ALA A 228 -1.79 4.39 21.49
CA ALA A 228 -2.36 5.56 20.82
C ALA A 228 -1.33 6.26 19.92
N VAL A 229 -0.09 6.41 20.37
CA VAL A 229 0.99 6.96 19.54
C VAL A 229 1.31 6.04 18.37
N ALA A 230 1.35 4.72 18.58
CA ALA A 230 1.56 3.77 17.49
C ALA A 230 0.43 3.79 16.45
N ALA A 231 -0.83 3.91 16.87
CA ALA A 231 -1.98 4.08 15.98
C ALA A 231 -1.85 5.38 15.16
N THR A 232 -1.53 6.50 15.83
CA THR A 232 -1.26 7.79 15.18
C THR A 232 -0.15 7.67 14.13
N ILE A 233 0.90 6.89 14.44
CA ILE A 233 2.01 6.65 13.50
C ILE A 233 1.54 5.90 12.24
N ARG A 234 0.59 4.99 12.38
CA ARG A 234 0.06 4.21 11.25
C ARG A 234 -0.95 5.00 10.42
N GLU A 235 -1.71 5.88 11.05
CA GLU A 235 -2.88 6.54 10.46
C GLU A 235 -2.57 7.90 9.82
N GLN A 236 -1.45 8.52 10.19
CA GLN A 236 -1.04 9.82 9.68
C GLN A 236 -0.86 9.86 8.14
N PRO A 237 -1.11 11.03 7.51
CA PRO A 237 -0.77 11.23 6.09
C PRO A 237 0.69 10.89 5.82
N PHE A 238 0.94 10.25 4.67
CA PHE A 238 2.26 9.74 4.32
C PHE A 238 2.83 8.75 5.35
N ALA A 239 1.99 7.86 5.92
CA ALA A 239 2.45 6.78 6.82
C ALA A 239 3.58 5.92 6.20
N VAL A 240 3.70 5.90 4.87
CA VAL A 240 4.83 5.30 4.15
C VAL A 240 6.20 5.88 4.56
N VAL A 241 6.25 7.12 5.07
CA VAL A 241 7.48 7.73 5.60
C VAL A 241 7.96 7.00 6.85
N ALA A 242 7.05 6.57 7.74
CA ALA A 242 7.41 5.77 8.90
C ALA A 242 8.03 4.43 8.47
N GLN A 243 7.47 3.80 7.43
CA GLN A 243 8.03 2.59 6.82
C GLN A 243 9.41 2.82 6.22
N ALA A 244 9.61 3.92 5.50
CA ALA A 244 10.92 4.30 4.97
C ALA A 244 11.96 4.47 6.08
N MET A 245 11.59 5.17 7.17
CA MET A 245 12.45 5.36 8.34
C MET A 245 12.80 4.02 9.00
N LEU A 246 11.83 3.13 9.19
CA LEU A 246 12.05 1.79 9.79
C LEU A 246 12.92 0.88 8.94
N ARG A 247 12.80 0.92 7.59
CA ARG A 247 13.65 0.19 6.65
C ARG A 247 15.07 0.77 6.64
N GLN A 248 15.22 2.08 6.57
CA GLN A 248 16.53 2.73 6.48
C GLN A 248 17.30 2.69 7.81
N ALA A 249 16.63 2.60 8.95
CA ALA A 249 17.26 2.49 10.27
C ALA A 249 18.17 1.25 10.43
N VAL A 250 17.96 0.19 9.64
CA VAL A 250 18.79 -1.02 9.68
C VAL A 250 19.86 -1.07 8.58
N HIS A 251 19.95 -0.02 7.75
CA HIS A 251 20.99 0.11 6.73
C HIS A 251 22.36 0.41 7.38
N PRO A 252 23.49 -0.05 6.80
CA PRO A 252 24.83 0.30 7.28
C PRO A 252 25.05 1.81 7.42
N ASP A 253 24.55 2.59 6.47
CA ASP A 253 24.68 4.05 6.45
C ASP A 253 23.58 4.80 7.22
N ALA A 254 22.82 4.12 8.08
CA ALA A 254 21.68 4.72 8.78
C ALA A 254 22.05 5.95 9.62
N GLU A 255 23.24 5.97 10.23
CA GLU A 255 23.73 7.13 11.00
C GLU A 255 23.85 8.38 10.13
N LEU A 256 24.27 8.22 8.87
CA LEU A 256 24.35 9.31 7.90
C LEU A 256 22.96 9.72 7.42
N LEU A 257 22.11 8.74 7.07
CA LEU A 257 20.77 8.97 6.52
C LEU A 257 19.80 9.64 7.52
N LEU A 258 19.98 9.39 8.83
CA LEU A 258 19.12 9.88 9.91
C LEU A 258 19.83 10.86 10.86
N ARG A 259 20.97 11.41 10.43
CA ARG A 259 21.82 12.32 11.24
C ARG A 259 21.09 13.51 11.86
N GLU A 260 20.04 14.00 11.20
CA GLU A 260 19.28 15.18 11.61
C GLU A 260 18.30 14.92 12.75
N SER A 261 18.21 13.69 13.27
CA SER A 261 17.43 13.39 14.47
C SER A 261 18.18 12.42 15.39
N PRO A 262 19.18 12.94 16.14
CA PRO A 262 19.88 12.17 17.15
C PRO A 262 18.89 11.56 18.15
N GLY A 263 18.93 10.24 18.34
CA GLY A 263 17.99 9.50 19.19
C GLY A 263 16.83 8.82 18.44
N THR A 264 16.39 9.37 17.31
CA THR A 264 15.35 8.74 16.46
C THR A 264 15.82 7.40 15.92
N LEU A 265 17.09 7.28 15.51
CA LEU A 265 17.65 6.02 15.01
C LEU A 265 17.63 4.91 16.07
N ARG A 266 17.94 5.24 17.34
CA ARG A 266 17.86 4.28 18.44
C ARG A 266 16.44 3.78 18.64
N LEU A 267 15.44 4.67 18.58
CA LEU A 267 14.04 4.31 18.69
C LEU A 267 13.56 3.47 17.50
N LEU A 268 13.93 3.80 16.27
CA LEU A 268 13.57 3.03 15.07
C LEU A 268 14.15 1.59 15.06
N ARG A 269 15.22 1.36 15.82
CA ARG A 269 15.85 0.05 16.04
C ARG A 269 15.30 -0.69 17.26
N ASP A 270 14.46 -0.05 18.06
CA ASP A 270 13.88 -0.63 19.26
C ASP A 270 12.95 -1.81 18.92
N LYS A 271 13.14 -2.95 19.57
CA LYS A 271 12.43 -4.19 19.24
C LYS A 271 10.93 -4.09 19.54
N GLU A 272 10.57 -3.45 20.65
CA GLU A 272 9.18 -3.32 21.09
C GLU A 272 8.43 -2.37 20.17
N LEU A 273 9.00 -1.20 19.87
CA LEU A 273 8.40 -0.27 18.91
C LEU A 273 8.20 -0.94 17.54
N ARG A 274 9.21 -1.66 17.03
CA ARG A 274 9.12 -2.35 15.75
C ARG A 274 8.04 -3.43 15.77
N ALA A 275 7.97 -4.23 16.83
CA ALA A 275 6.92 -5.23 16.98
C ALA A 275 5.54 -4.57 16.93
N THR A 276 5.37 -3.45 17.62
CA THR A 276 4.13 -2.67 17.56
C THR A 276 3.86 -2.16 16.14
N LEU A 277 4.76 -1.40 15.51
CA LEU A 277 4.49 -0.75 14.23
C LEU A 277 4.38 -1.70 13.03
N LEU A 278 4.98 -2.88 13.09
CA LEU A 278 5.04 -3.84 11.98
C LEU A 278 4.02 -4.98 12.10
N THR A 279 3.39 -5.15 13.25
CA THR A 279 2.29 -6.11 13.42
C THR A 279 0.97 -5.40 13.10
N PRO A 280 0.09 -5.99 12.27
CA PRO A 280 -1.26 -5.47 12.09
C PRO A 280 -1.96 -5.33 13.45
N PRO A 281 -2.75 -4.27 13.68
CA PRO A 281 -3.70 -4.31 14.79
C PRO A 281 -4.61 -5.55 14.61
N PRO A 282 -5.03 -6.22 15.70
CA PRO A 282 -6.07 -7.24 15.59
C PRO A 282 -7.33 -6.58 15.01
N GLY A 283 -7.86 -7.18 13.94
CA GLY A 283 -9.11 -6.76 13.31
C GLY A 283 -10.35 -7.19 14.10
#